data_AF-A0A1D3RP43-F1
#
_entry.id   AF-A0A1D3RP43-F1
#
_cell.length_a   1.000
_cell.length_b   1.000
_cell.length_c   1.000
_cell.angle_alpha   90.00
_cell.angle_beta   90.00
_cell.angle_gamma   90.00
#
_symmetry.space_group_name_H-M   'P 1'
#
loop_
_entity.id
_entity.type
_entity.pdbx_description
1 polymer ?
#
loop_
_entity_poly.entity_id
_entity_poly.type
_entity_poly.pdbx_seq_one_letter_code
_entity_poly.pdbx_strand_id
1 'polypeptide(L)'
;MIRERKSYSLAMAQIEKDFTQAINNHFSQSFQEGQKVLVSFVQFDRMRDVDELKACIESLPLTKSVAVGSIENRGVVYEVIYLGNPNDLQLDIMKKSREFRLRGLRAKSNNGGIIAFQF
;
A
#
# COMPACT_ATOMS: atom_id res chain seq x y z
N MET A 1 49.25 15.33 -4.19
CA MET A 1 48.45 14.12 -4.51
C MET A 1 47.92 13.33 -3.31
N ILE A 2 48.55 13.31 -2.11
CA ILE A 2 48.01 12.55 -0.94
C ILE A 2 46.85 13.28 -0.22
N ARG A 3 46.85 14.62 -0.22
CA ARG A 3 45.80 15.44 0.41
C ARG A 3 44.44 15.34 -0.31
N GLU A 4 44.43 15.35 -1.63
CA GLU A 4 43.19 15.23 -2.43
C GLU A 4 42.53 13.86 -2.23
N ARG A 5 43.30 12.76 -2.21
CA ARG A 5 42.75 11.42 -1.94
C ARG A 5 42.07 11.31 -0.57
N LYS A 6 42.59 12.00 0.47
CA LYS A 6 41.98 12.03 1.80
C LYS A 6 40.71 12.90 1.84
N SER A 7 40.62 13.99 1.06
CA SER A 7 39.40 14.80 1.01
C SER A 7 38.27 14.07 0.28
N TYR A 8 38.59 13.33 -0.79
CA TYR A 8 37.58 12.52 -1.50
C TYR A 8 37.06 11.36 -0.66
N SER A 9 37.92 10.69 0.13
CA SER A 9 37.45 9.61 1.03
C SER A 9 36.55 10.15 2.15
N LEU A 10 36.87 11.34 2.69
CA LEU A 10 36.04 12.01 3.70
C LEU A 10 34.71 12.48 3.12
N ALA A 11 34.70 13.03 1.91
CA ALA A 11 33.48 13.43 1.22
C ALA A 11 32.57 12.22 0.92
N MET A 12 33.16 11.10 0.48
CA MET A 12 32.39 9.86 0.26
C MET A 12 31.80 9.29 1.55
N ALA A 13 32.57 9.26 2.66
CA ALA A 13 32.07 8.80 3.94
C ALA A 13 30.94 9.69 4.49
N GLN A 14 31.00 11.00 4.23
CA GLN A 14 29.94 11.93 4.60
C GLN A 14 28.68 11.70 3.76
N ILE A 15 28.82 11.54 2.44
CA ILE A 15 27.71 11.21 1.54
C ILE A 15 27.04 9.90 1.97
N GLU A 16 27.81 8.86 2.25
CA GLU A 16 27.30 7.55 2.65
C GLU A 16 26.52 7.64 3.98
N LYS A 17 27.03 8.42 4.94
CA LYS A 17 26.36 8.66 6.22
C LYS A 17 25.05 9.44 6.05
N ASP A 18 25.07 10.51 5.27
CA ASP A 18 23.90 11.35 4.99
C ASP A 18 22.83 10.55 4.23
N PHE A 19 23.23 9.72 3.28
CA PHE A 19 22.33 8.85 2.51
C PHE A 19 21.70 7.77 3.40
N THR A 20 22.50 7.12 4.25
CA THR A 20 22.01 6.09 5.18
C THR A 20 21.05 6.69 6.21
N GLN A 21 21.32 7.91 6.68
CA GLN A 21 20.48 8.60 7.64
C GLN A 21 19.15 9.06 7.01
N ALA A 22 19.17 9.54 5.77
CA ALA A 22 17.97 9.88 5.01
C ALA A 22 17.09 8.64 4.75
N ILE A 23 17.70 7.51 4.36
CA ILE A 23 17.01 6.22 4.20
C ILE A 23 16.38 5.79 5.52
N ASN A 24 17.16 5.75 6.60
CA ASN A 24 16.64 5.31 7.89
C ASN A 24 15.51 6.21 8.39
N ASN A 25 15.61 7.53 8.23
CA ASN A 25 14.53 8.45 8.62
C ASN A 25 13.28 8.23 7.78
N HIS A 26 13.41 8.08 6.46
CA HIS A 26 12.28 7.80 5.58
C HIS A 26 11.63 6.44 5.91
N PHE A 27 12.41 5.39 6.10
CA PHE A 27 11.89 4.07 6.48
C PHE A 27 11.20 4.10 7.86
N SER A 28 11.78 4.82 8.83
CA SER A 28 11.19 4.96 10.18
C SER A 28 9.85 5.69 10.13
N GLN A 29 9.77 6.79 9.36
CA GLN A 29 8.53 7.55 9.20
C GLN A 29 7.47 6.75 8.44
N SER A 30 7.83 6.12 7.32
CA SER A 30 6.90 5.27 6.56
C SER A 30 6.40 4.06 7.36
N PHE A 31 7.19 3.53 8.28
CA PHE A 31 6.77 2.45 9.18
C PHE A 31 5.78 2.93 10.26
N GLN A 32 5.99 4.11 10.84
CA GLN A 32 5.06 4.68 11.83
C GLN A 32 3.76 5.22 11.20
N GLU A 33 3.84 5.74 9.98
CA GLU A 33 2.70 6.33 9.29
C GLU A 33 1.87 5.28 8.53
N GLY A 34 2.51 4.22 8.05
CA GLY A 34 1.94 3.20 7.16
C GLY A 34 2.15 3.54 5.69
N GLN A 35 2.19 2.51 4.85
CA GLN A 35 2.30 2.68 3.40
C GLN A 35 0.92 2.92 2.78
N LYS A 36 0.82 3.95 1.94
CA LYS A 36 -0.39 4.21 1.14
C LYS A 36 -0.46 3.21 -0.01
N VAL A 37 -1.49 2.38 0.00
CA VAL A 37 -1.78 1.38 -1.04
C VAL A 37 -3.11 1.71 -1.69
N LEU A 38 -3.14 1.71 -3.03
CA LEU A 38 -4.37 1.89 -3.78
C LEU A 38 -5.00 0.54 -4.09
N VAL A 39 -6.26 0.38 -3.70
CA VAL A 39 -7.07 -0.80 -4.01
C VAL A 39 -8.17 -0.36 -4.96
N SER A 40 -8.24 -0.96 -6.15
CA SER A 40 -9.30 -0.70 -7.12
C SER A 40 -10.34 -1.81 -7.07
N PHE A 41 -11.62 -1.45 -7.14
CA PHE A 41 -12.71 -2.40 -7.29
C PHE A 41 -13.57 -1.99 -8.46
N VAL A 42 -13.70 -2.89 -9.44
CA VAL A 42 -14.42 -2.63 -10.70
C VAL A 42 -15.52 -3.64 -10.93
N GLN A 43 -16.52 -3.23 -11.71
CA GLN A 43 -17.67 -4.06 -12.11
C GLN A 43 -18.52 -4.54 -10.92
N PHE A 44 -18.61 -3.75 -9.85
CA PHE A 44 -19.53 -4.07 -8.77
C PHE A 44 -20.98 -3.86 -9.20
N ASP A 45 -21.89 -4.69 -8.66
CA ASP A 45 -23.31 -4.64 -9.00
C ASP A 45 -24.08 -3.68 -8.10
N ARG A 46 -23.70 -3.59 -6.82
CA ARG A 46 -24.41 -2.80 -5.81
C ARG A 46 -23.44 -1.96 -5.00
N MET A 47 -23.89 -0.80 -4.56
CA MET A 47 -23.14 0.07 -3.63
C MET A 47 -22.79 -0.65 -2.32
N ARG A 48 -23.64 -1.60 -1.90
CA ARG A 48 -23.34 -2.46 -0.75
C ARG A 48 -22.03 -3.23 -0.90
N ASP A 49 -21.65 -3.61 -2.13
CA ASP A 49 -20.41 -4.35 -2.36
C ASP A 49 -19.18 -3.45 -2.12
N VAL A 50 -19.32 -2.15 -2.41
CA VAL A 50 -18.31 -1.12 -2.10
C VAL A 50 -18.15 -0.97 -0.60
N ASP A 51 -19.27 -0.84 0.12
CA ASP A 51 -19.27 -0.75 1.58
C ASP A 51 -18.70 -2.01 2.25
N GLU A 52 -19.01 -3.20 1.72
CA GLU A 52 -18.50 -4.46 2.27
C GLU A 52 -17.01 -4.66 2.00
N LEU A 53 -16.51 -4.25 0.83
CA LEU A 53 -15.08 -4.30 0.57
C LEU A 53 -14.33 -3.32 1.46
N LYS A 54 -14.87 -2.13 1.70
CA LYS A 54 -14.33 -1.18 2.68
C LYS A 54 -14.26 -1.82 4.08
N ALA A 55 -15.38 -2.35 4.57
CA ALA A 55 -15.45 -2.98 5.88
C ALA A 55 -14.51 -4.19 6.00
N CYS A 56 -14.35 -4.96 4.93
CA CYS A 56 -13.38 -6.05 4.85
C CYS A 56 -11.95 -5.56 5.07
N ILE A 57 -11.53 -4.52 4.34
CA ILE A 57 -10.18 -3.96 4.45
C ILE A 57 -9.95 -3.32 5.83
N GLU A 58 -10.95 -2.60 6.37
CA GLU A 58 -10.90 -2.00 7.71
C GLU A 58 -10.79 -3.05 8.83
N SER A 59 -11.33 -4.25 8.62
CA SER A 59 -11.26 -5.35 9.59
C SER A 59 -9.89 -6.04 9.68
N LEU A 60 -8.95 -5.71 8.77
CA LEU A 60 -7.62 -6.30 8.78
C LEU A 60 -6.76 -5.69 9.90
N PRO A 61 -5.98 -6.49 10.64
CA PRO A 61 -5.28 -6.06 11.84
C PRO A 61 -4.17 -5.02 11.58
N LEU A 62 -3.64 -4.96 10.35
CA LEU A 62 -2.57 -4.05 9.96
C LEU A 62 -3.08 -2.87 9.12
N THR A 63 -4.39 -2.72 8.98
CA THR A 63 -5.00 -1.56 8.33
C THR A 63 -5.18 -0.44 9.34
N LYS A 64 -4.61 0.73 9.07
CA LYS A 64 -4.75 1.93 9.90
C LYS A 64 -5.97 2.75 9.51
N SER A 65 -6.22 2.91 8.21
CA SER A 65 -7.39 3.61 7.68
C SER A 65 -7.69 3.20 6.25
N VAL A 66 -8.96 3.38 5.87
CA VAL A 66 -9.45 3.17 4.50
C VAL A 66 -10.30 4.37 4.10
N ALA A 67 -9.88 5.09 3.07
CA ALA A 67 -10.67 6.15 2.45
C ALA A 67 -11.26 5.64 1.13
N VAL A 68 -12.53 5.96 0.89
CA VAL A 68 -13.22 5.62 -0.37
C VAL A 68 -13.14 6.83 -1.29
N GLY A 69 -12.61 6.66 -2.50
CA GLY A 69 -12.56 7.68 -3.53
C GLY A 69 -13.89 7.90 -4.24
N SER A 70 -13.88 8.68 -5.32
CA SER A 70 -15.04 8.85 -6.19
C SER A 70 -15.44 7.53 -6.86
N ILE A 71 -16.74 7.38 -7.08
CA ILE A 71 -17.32 6.19 -7.70
C ILE A 71 -17.75 6.56 -9.11
N GLU A 72 -17.15 5.91 -10.11
CA GLU A 72 -17.36 6.23 -11.52
C GLU A 72 -17.44 4.93 -12.33
N ASN A 73 -18.42 4.81 -13.23
CA ASN A 73 -18.54 3.66 -14.15
C ASN A 73 -18.48 2.27 -13.47
N ARG A 74 -19.11 2.11 -12.30
CA ARG A 74 -19.02 0.89 -11.46
C ARG A 74 -17.58 0.52 -11.07
N GLY A 75 -16.74 1.53 -10.94
CA GLY A 75 -15.39 1.45 -10.41
C GLY A 75 -15.24 2.37 -9.21
N VAL A 76 -14.43 1.96 -8.25
CA VAL A 76 -14.04 2.76 -7.08
C VAL A 76 -12.59 2.45 -6.72
N VAL A 77 -11.89 3.44 -6.19
CA VAL A 77 -10.53 3.28 -5.66
C VAL A 77 -10.57 3.59 -4.17
N TYR A 78 -10.03 2.67 -3.37
CA TYR A 78 -9.79 2.86 -1.94
C TYR A 78 -8.34 3.26 -1.74
N GLU A 79 -8.14 4.26 -0.90
CA GLU A 79 -6.83 4.58 -0.36
C GLU A 79 -6.69 3.91 1.00
N VAL A 80 -5.77 2.95 1.10
CA VAL A 80 -5.55 2.16 2.30
C VAL A 80 -4.21 2.55 2.89
N ILE A 81 -4.20 2.94 4.17
CA ILE A 81 -2.95 3.10 4.91
C ILE A 81 -2.67 1.78 5.63
N TYR A 82 -1.72 1.01 5.09
CA TYR A 82 -1.37 -0.32 5.57
C TYR A 82 -0.02 -0.32 6.28
N LEU A 83 0.02 -0.88 7.49
CA LEU A 83 1.23 -0.96 8.32
C LEU A 83 2.07 -2.21 8.03
N GLY A 84 1.52 -3.18 7.29
CA GLY A 84 2.21 -4.39 6.86
C GLY A 84 2.88 -4.26 5.49
N ASN A 85 3.30 -5.40 4.94
CA ASN A 85 3.82 -5.49 3.58
C ASN A 85 2.68 -5.36 2.56
N PRO A 86 2.69 -4.37 1.65
CA PRO A 86 1.64 -4.20 0.63
C PRO A 86 1.44 -5.40 -0.28
N ASN A 87 2.50 -6.20 -0.50
CA ASN A 87 2.44 -7.37 -1.36
C ASN A 87 1.52 -8.46 -0.79
N ASP A 88 1.37 -8.49 0.54
CA ASP A 88 0.54 -9.47 1.23
C ASP A 88 -0.92 -8.99 1.37
N LEU A 89 -1.17 -7.68 1.27
CA LEU A 89 -2.48 -7.07 1.44
C LEU A 89 -3.55 -7.67 0.50
N GLN A 90 -3.19 -7.93 -0.76
CA GLN A 90 -4.12 -8.56 -1.71
C GLN A 90 -4.60 -9.93 -1.21
N LEU A 91 -3.67 -10.72 -0.68
CA LEU A 91 -3.94 -12.08 -0.22
C LEU A 91 -4.70 -12.06 1.12
N ASP A 92 -4.42 -11.09 1.98
CA ASP A 92 -5.14 -10.89 3.23
C ASP A 92 -6.60 -10.47 3.00
N ILE A 93 -6.84 -9.53 2.07
CA ILE A 93 -8.19 -9.16 1.63
C ILE A 93 -8.92 -10.39 1.06
N MET A 94 -8.26 -11.19 0.24
CA MET A 94 -8.84 -12.41 -0.34
C MET A 94 -9.19 -13.48 0.69
N LYS A 95 -8.42 -13.60 1.77
CA LYS A 95 -8.73 -14.52 2.87
C LYS A 95 -9.93 -14.02 3.67
N LYS A 96 -9.90 -12.73 4.03
CA LYS A 96 -10.91 -12.10 4.88
C LYS A 96 -12.25 -11.92 4.17
N SER A 97 -12.25 -11.74 2.85
CA SER A 97 -13.48 -11.55 2.04
C SER A 97 -14.49 -12.68 2.17
N ARG A 98 -14.06 -13.89 2.57
CA ARG A 98 -14.94 -15.04 2.84
C ARG A 98 -15.86 -14.85 4.04
N GLU A 99 -15.44 -14.02 5.00
CA GLU A 99 -16.25 -13.63 6.17
C GLU A 99 -17.26 -12.54 5.83
N PHE A 100 -17.08 -11.86 4.69
CA PHE A 100 -17.95 -10.81 4.17
C PHE A 100 -18.83 -11.35 3.03
N ARG A 101 -19.80 -10.54 2.59
CA ARG A 101 -20.67 -10.87 1.44
C ARG A 101 -19.98 -10.69 0.08
N LEU A 102 -18.68 -10.92 0.02
CA LEU A 102 -17.82 -10.74 -1.15
C LEU A 102 -17.49 -12.09 -1.82
N ARG A 103 -18.43 -13.05 -1.77
CA ARG A 103 -18.25 -14.38 -2.35
C ARG A 103 -18.16 -14.28 -3.86
N GLY A 104 -17.00 -14.64 -4.42
CA GLY A 104 -16.72 -14.52 -5.85
C GLY A 104 -15.75 -13.40 -6.19
N LEU A 105 -15.32 -12.58 -5.23
CA LEU A 105 -14.29 -11.56 -5.45
C LEU A 105 -13.01 -12.22 -6.00
N ARG A 106 -12.46 -11.64 -7.08
CA ARG A 106 -11.25 -12.09 -7.74
C ARG A 106 -10.22 -10.97 -7.74
N ALA A 107 -8.99 -11.30 -7.38
CA ALA A 107 -7.87 -10.41 -7.61
C ALA A 107 -7.49 -10.41 -9.09
N LYS A 108 -7.28 -9.22 -9.65
CA LYS A 108 -6.78 -9.02 -11.01
C LYS A 108 -5.35 -8.54 -10.91
N SER A 109 -4.44 -9.25 -11.57
CA SER A 109 -3.06 -8.81 -11.68
C SER A 109 -3.02 -7.53 -12.52
N ASN A 110 -2.43 -6.46 -11.97
CA ASN A 110 -2.21 -5.23 -12.69
C ASN A 110 -0.78 -4.75 -12.44
N ASN A 111 -0.03 -4.46 -13.51
CA ASN A 111 1.41 -4.14 -13.44
C ASN A 111 1.70 -2.73 -12.87
N GLY A 112 0.68 -2.03 -12.37
CA GLY A 112 0.78 -0.63 -11.94
C GLY A 112 0.88 -0.39 -10.44
N GLY A 113 1.11 -1.43 -9.62
CA GLY A 113 1.17 -1.28 -8.16
C GLY A 113 -0.18 -0.98 -7.48
N ILE A 114 -1.29 -1.10 -8.23
CA ILE A 114 -2.65 -0.99 -7.72
C ILE A 114 -3.21 -2.40 -7.56
N ILE A 115 -3.68 -2.73 -6.36
CA ILE A 115 -4.35 -4.01 -6.10
C ILE A 115 -5.75 -3.90 -6.71
N ALA A 116 -6.05 -4.70 -7.72
CA ALA A 116 -7.34 -4.63 -8.40
C ALA A 116 -8.23 -5.84 -8.06
N PHE A 117 -9.50 -5.58 -7.80
CA PHE A 117 -10.53 -6.59 -7.57
C PHE A 117 -11.70 -6.41 -8.53
N GLN A 118 -12.34 -7.53 -8.85
CA GLN A 118 -13.59 -7.60 -9.62
C GLN A 118 -14.38 -8.84 -9.17
N PHE A 119 -15.69 -8.87 -9.43
CA PHE A 119 -16.47 -10.10 -9.31
C PHE A 119 -16.33 -10.99 -10.56
#